data_AF-A0A963VAF3-F1
#
_entry.id   AF-A0A963VAF3-F1
#
_cell.length_a   1.000
_cell.length_b   1.000
_cell.length_c   1.000
_cell.angle_alpha   90.00
_cell.angle_beta   90.00
_cell.angle_gamma   90.00
#
_symmetry.space_group_name_H-M   'P 1'
#
loop_
_entity.id
_entity.type
_entity.pdbx_description
1 polymer ?
#
loop_
_entity_poly.entity_id
_entity_poly.type
_entity_poly.pdbx_seq_one_letter_code
_entity_poly.pdbx_strand_id
1 'polypeptide(L)'
;PGFPIEVFNVLGAGDGFMSGLLKGWLDGETWPRALTYANACGAFAVSRHGCTPAYPSWDELQFFLSRGVVNPALRKDVALEQVHWATNRHGDWTTMRVFAFDHRMQLEDMARDAGADPARIGAFKELCLDAALRVAGGRPGHGILCDGRLGRSALYRAAGTGLWIGRPVEWPGSRPLVLEPEIGPDYGGLSEWPLGHVVKALCFCHPDDDPAMQAEQEAT
;
A
#
# COMPACT_ATOMS: atom_id res chain seq x y z
N PRO A 1 -29.99 12.96 -11.65
CA PRO A 1 -29.10 13.94 -12.33
C PRO A 1 -27.65 13.42 -12.34
N GLY A 2 -26.89 13.71 -13.40
CA GLY A 2 -25.47 13.35 -13.47
C GLY A 2 -24.60 14.26 -12.58
N PHE A 3 -23.40 13.81 -12.24
CA PHE A 3 -22.43 14.58 -11.46
C PHE A 3 -21.47 15.32 -12.40
N PRO A 4 -21.17 16.61 -12.15
CA PRO A 4 -20.29 17.41 -13.01
C PRO A 4 -18.81 17.07 -12.75
N ILE A 5 -18.31 16.02 -13.39
CA ILE A 5 -16.93 15.54 -13.24
C ILE A 5 -16.12 15.76 -14.52
N GLU A 6 -14.79 15.78 -14.39
CA GLU A 6 -13.85 15.68 -15.49
C GLU A 6 -13.72 14.21 -15.90
N VAL A 7 -14.03 13.93 -17.16
CA VAL A 7 -13.83 12.61 -17.77
C VAL A 7 -12.36 12.45 -18.10
N PHE A 8 -11.73 11.47 -17.46
CA PHE A 8 -10.33 11.09 -17.66
C PHE A 8 -10.20 9.77 -18.44
N ASN A 9 -11.17 8.86 -18.26
CA ASN A 9 -11.28 7.56 -18.92
C ASN A 9 -12.75 7.29 -19.30
N VAL A 10 -13.02 6.46 -20.29
CA VAL A 10 -14.40 6.05 -20.67
C VAL A 10 -14.71 4.59 -20.37
N LEU A 11 -13.70 3.80 -19.99
CA LEU A 11 -13.85 2.38 -19.72
C LEU A 11 -14.61 2.13 -18.42
N GLY A 12 -15.51 1.14 -18.42
CA GLY A 12 -16.20 0.68 -17.20
C GLY A 12 -17.33 1.57 -16.69
N ALA A 13 -17.71 2.64 -17.40
CA ALA A 13 -18.79 3.54 -17.00
C ALA A 13 -20.15 2.82 -16.87
N GLY A 14 -20.45 1.94 -17.84
CA GLY A 14 -21.67 1.14 -17.85
C GLY A 14 -21.71 0.11 -16.73
N ASP A 15 -20.61 -0.59 -16.50
CA ASP A 15 -20.47 -1.56 -15.42
C ASP A 15 -20.58 -0.89 -14.04
N GLY A 16 -19.97 0.28 -13.86
CA GLY A 16 -20.12 1.10 -12.66
C GLY A 16 -21.58 1.55 -12.47
N PHE A 17 -22.24 2.03 -13.53
CA PHE A 17 -23.64 2.40 -13.49
C PHE A 17 -24.54 1.23 -13.08
N MET A 18 -24.38 0.07 -13.74
CA MET A 18 -25.17 -1.12 -13.45
C MET A 18 -24.91 -1.64 -12.03
N SER A 19 -23.66 -1.59 -11.56
CA SER A 19 -23.31 -1.98 -10.18
C SER A 19 -24.00 -1.10 -9.14
N GLY A 20 -23.96 0.23 -9.32
CA GLY A 20 -24.65 1.16 -8.44
C GLY A 20 -26.18 1.00 -8.47
N LEU A 21 -26.75 0.77 -9.65
CA LEU A 21 -28.18 0.51 -9.82
C LEU A 21 -28.60 -0.78 -9.10
N LEU A 22 -27.86 -1.88 -9.32
CA LEU A 22 -28.12 -3.17 -8.70
C LEU A 22 -27.98 -3.11 -7.18
N LYS A 23 -26.98 -2.38 -6.66
CA LYS A 23 -26.83 -2.18 -5.22
C LYS A 23 -28.07 -1.55 -4.61
N GLY A 24 -28.53 -0.43 -5.18
CA GLY A 24 -29.75 0.23 -4.70
C GLY A 24 -30.98 -0.66 -4.82
N TRP A 25 -31.13 -1.37 -5.94
CA TRP A 25 -32.27 -2.26 -6.15
C TRP A 25 -32.30 -3.44 -5.16
N LEU A 26 -31.15 -4.09 -4.93
CA LEU A 26 -31.02 -5.22 -4.00
C LEU A 26 -31.24 -4.80 -2.54
N ASP A 27 -30.91 -3.55 -2.19
CA ASP A 27 -31.19 -2.98 -0.87
C ASP A 27 -32.65 -2.53 -0.67
N GLY A 28 -33.48 -2.61 -1.72
CA GLY A 28 -34.88 -2.14 -1.67
C GLY A 28 -35.04 -0.62 -1.75
N GLU A 29 -34.05 0.09 -2.28
CA GLU A 29 -34.10 1.55 -2.43
C GLU A 29 -35.10 2.00 -3.49
N THR A 30 -35.55 3.25 -3.38
CA THR A 30 -36.38 3.87 -4.41
C THR A 30 -35.59 4.03 -5.71
N TRP A 31 -36.27 3.95 -6.86
CA TRP A 31 -35.65 4.14 -8.18
C TRP A 31 -34.81 5.44 -8.29
N PRO A 32 -35.28 6.60 -7.80
CA PRO A 32 -34.45 7.82 -7.80
C PRO A 32 -33.14 7.65 -7.03
N ARG A 33 -33.15 6.98 -5.88
CA ARG A 33 -31.97 6.75 -5.04
C ARG A 33 -31.02 5.72 -5.66
N ALA A 34 -31.55 4.62 -6.21
CA ALA A 34 -30.76 3.65 -6.97
C ALA A 34 -30.11 4.27 -8.22
N LEU A 35 -30.82 5.17 -8.93
CA LEU A 35 -30.25 5.91 -10.06
C LEU A 35 -29.19 6.93 -9.63
N THR A 36 -29.31 7.53 -8.44
CA THR A 36 -28.24 8.37 -7.88
C THR A 36 -26.97 7.54 -7.66
N TYR A 37 -27.09 6.33 -7.12
CA TYR A 37 -25.97 5.39 -6.96
C TYR A 37 -25.34 5.00 -8.28
N ALA A 38 -26.17 4.66 -9.27
CA ALA A 38 -25.75 4.33 -10.61
C ALA A 38 -24.95 5.48 -11.26
N ASN A 39 -25.48 6.71 -11.23
CA ASN A 39 -24.80 7.88 -11.80
C ASN A 39 -23.48 8.19 -11.08
N ALA A 40 -23.43 8.05 -9.75
CA ALA A 40 -22.21 8.29 -8.98
C ALA A 40 -21.13 7.24 -9.30
N CYS A 41 -21.47 5.94 -9.31
CA CYS A 41 -20.52 4.88 -9.65
C CYS A 41 -19.98 5.02 -11.08
N GLY A 42 -20.84 5.40 -12.02
CA GLY A 42 -20.41 5.75 -13.39
C GLY A 42 -19.43 6.93 -13.41
N ALA A 43 -19.69 7.98 -12.63
CA ALA A 43 -18.81 9.16 -12.51
C ALA A 43 -17.42 8.81 -11.97
N PHE A 44 -17.33 7.93 -10.96
CA PHE A 44 -16.05 7.43 -10.45
C PHE A 44 -15.25 6.69 -11.52
N ALA A 45 -15.89 5.75 -12.22
CA ALA A 45 -15.26 4.92 -13.25
C ALA A 45 -14.57 5.78 -14.33
N VAL A 46 -15.21 6.88 -14.72
CA VAL A 46 -14.71 7.74 -15.80
C VAL A 46 -13.77 8.84 -15.35
N SER A 47 -13.68 9.15 -14.05
CA SER A 47 -12.82 10.23 -13.55
C SER A 47 -11.45 9.77 -13.04
N ARG A 48 -11.25 8.44 -12.95
CA ARG A 48 -10.00 7.78 -12.49
C ARG A 48 -9.36 6.91 -13.57
N HIS A 49 -8.11 6.53 -13.33
CA HIS A 49 -7.40 5.55 -14.18
C HIS A 49 -7.86 4.13 -13.85
N GLY A 50 -8.10 3.31 -14.87
CA GLY A 50 -8.54 1.91 -14.71
C GLY A 50 -10.04 1.69 -14.90
N CYS A 51 -10.45 0.42 -14.79
CA CYS A 51 -11.85 -0.02 -14.89
C CYS A 51 -12.36 -0.41 -13.49
N THR A 52 -12.34 -1.69 -13.14
CA THR A 52 -12.82 -2.19 -11.84
C THR A 52 -12.17 -1.54 -10.61
N PRO A 53 -10.84 -1.26 -10.57
CA PRO A 53 -10.23 -0.61 -9.41
C PRO A 53 -10.73 0.82 -9.16
N ALA A 54 -11.34 1.46 -10.17
CA ALA A 54 -11.85 2.83 -10.03
C ALA A 54 -13.23 2.89 -9.37
N TYR A 55 -13.92 1.75 -9.17
CA TYR A 55 -15.25 1.73 -8.58
C TYR A 55 -15.19 2.05 -7.09
N PRO A 56 -16.15 2.83 -6.57
CA PRO A 56 -16.13 3.24 -5.18
C PRO A 56 -16.52 2.08 -4.25
N SER A 57 -15.97 2.09 -3.05
CA SER A 57 -16.55 1.32 -1.94
C SER A 57 -17.89 1.95 -1.53
N TRP A 58 -18.65 1.25 -0.67
CA TRP A 58 -19.87 1.81 -0.11
C TRP A 58 -19.60 3.10 0.69
N ASP A 59 -18.58 3.09 1.53
CA ASP A 59 -18.23 4.23 2.37
C ASP A 59 -17.77 5.43 1.52
N GLU A 60 -17.02 5.17 0.45
CA GLU A 60 -16.60 6.20 -0.50
C GLU A 60 -17.79 6.79 -1.25
N LEU A 61 -18.71 5.95 -1.73
CA LEU A 61 -19.91 6.39 -2.42
C LEU A 61 -20.74 7.30 -1.49
N GLN A 62 -20.96 6.88 -0.26
CA GLN A 62 -21.73 7.64 0.71
C GLN A 62 -21.03 8.95 1.10
N PHE A 63 -19.71 8.93 1.26
CA PHE A 63 -18.90 10.12 1.48
C PHE A 63 -19.07 11.13 0.33
N PHE A 64 -18.90 10.67 -0.93
CA PHE A 64 -19.10 11.50 -2.11
C PHE A 64 -20.50 12.08 -2.23
N LEU A 65 -21.54 11.28 -2.00
CA LEU A 65 -22.93 11.74 -2.08
C LEU A 65 -23.29 12.75 -1.00
N SER A 66 -22.71 12.64 0.20
CA SER A 66 -22.93 13.59 1.28
C SER A 66 -22.21 14.92 1.05
N ARG A 67 -21.00 14.88 0.47
CA ARG A 67 -20.11 16.02 0.27
C ARG A 67 -20.36 16.76 -1.05
N GLY A 68 -20.82 16.05 -2.08
CA GLY A 68 -20.91 16.53 -3.45
C GLY A 68 -19.55 16.62 -4.15
N VAL A 69 -19.56 17.17 -5.36
CA VAL A 69 -18.33 17.35 -6.15
C VAL A 69 -17.59 18.60 -5.67
N VAL A 70 -16.41 18.41 -5.06
CA VAL A 70 -15.51 19.51 -4.68
C VAL A 70 -14.46 19.77 -5.76
N ASN A 71 -13.87 18.71 -6.32
CA ASN A 71 -12.99 18.77 -7.47
C ASN A 71 -13.60 17.93 -8.62
N PRO A 72 -13.90 18.51 -9.79
CA PRO A 72 -14.40 17.75 -10.94
C PRO A 72 -13.46 16.62 -11.36
N ALA A 73 -12.15 16.79 -11.23
CA ALA A 73 -11.19 15.71 -11.39
C ALA A 73 -11.13 14.89 -10.10
N LEU A 74 -12.01 13.90 -9.95
CA LEU A 74 -12.15 13.13 -8.70
C LEU A 74 -10.83 12.49 -8.25
N ARG A 75 -10.01 12.02 -9.20
CA ARG A 75 -8.65 11.47 -8.94
C ARG A 75 -7.67 12.46 -8.28
N LYS A 76 -7.99 13.77 -8.29
CA LYS A 76 -7.21 14.84 -7.68
C LYS A 76 -7.87 15.39 -6.41
N ASP A 77 -8.96 14.79 -5.95
CA ASP A 77 -9.57 15.12 -4.67
C ASP A 77 -8.91 14.30 -3.56
N VAL A 78 -8.00 14.91 -2.82
CA VAL A 78 -7.17 14.25 -1.80
C VAL A 78 -8.01 13.53 -0.74
N ALA A 79 -9.11 14.14 -0.28
CA ALA A 79 -9.95 13.52 0.75
C ALA A 79 -10.71 12.32 0.18
N LEU A 80 -11.18 12.41 -1.07
CA LEU A 80 -11.87 11.32 -1.73
C LEU A 80 -10.93 10.14 -2.03
N GLU A 81 -9.72 10.42 -2.52
CA GLU A 81 -8.68 9.41 -2.73
C GLU A 81 -8.32 8.71 -1.41
N GLN A 82 -8.19 9.45 -0.31
CA GLN A 82 -7.91 8.84 0.99
C GLN A 82 -9.00 7.84 1.40
N VAL A 83 -10.28 8.18 1.21
CA VAL A 83 -11.38 7.24 1.50
C VAL A 83 -11.33 6.05 0.55
N HIS A 84 -11.07 6.26 -0.73
CA HIS A 84 -10.90 5.19 -1.71
C HIS A 84 -9.86 4.17 -1.27
N TRP A 85 -8.65 4.65 -0.95
CA TRP A 85 -7.54 3.80 -0.52
C TRP A 85 -7.82 3.13 0.82
N ALA A 86 -8.44 3.81 1.78
CA ALA A 86 -8.72 3.24 3.09
C ALA A 86 -9.77 2.11 3.02
N THR A 87 -10.73 2.22 2.12
CA THR A 87 -11.92 1.34 2.09
C THR A 87 -11.83 0.23 1.05
N ASN A 88 -10.92 0.34 0.06
CA ASN A 88 -10.68 -0.69 -0.96
C ASN A 88 -9.39 -1.49 -0.71
N ARG A 89 -8.68 -1.28 0.41
CA ARG A 89 -7.58 -2.16 0.81
C ARG A 89 -8.11 -3.55 1.11
N HIS A 90 -7.48 -4.57 0.52
CA HIS A 90 -7.81 -5.96 0.76
C HIS A 90 -6.96 -6.55 1.89
N GLY A 91 -7.58 -7.42 2.69
CA GLY A 91 -6.92 -8.13 3.79
C GLY A 91 -7.18 -7.49 5.15
N ASP A 92 -7.47 -8.32 6.14
CA ASP A 92 -7.54 -7.94 7.55
C ASP A 92 -6.23 -8.37 8.25
N TRP A 93 -5.48 -7.37 8.74
CA TRP A 93 -4.22 -7.55 9.44
C TRP A 93 -4.32 -7.16 10.92
N THR A 94 -5.49 -7.32 11.54
CA THR A 94 -5.73 -7.02 12.97
C THR A 94 -4.81 -7.77 13.94
N THR A 95 -4.27 -8.92 13.55
CA THR A 95 -3.24 -9.64 14.31
C THR A 95 -2.07 -10.00 13.40
N MET A 96 -0.87 -9.59 13.78
CA MET A 96 0.35 -9.88 13.02
C MET A 96 1.46 -10.44 13.90
N ARG A 97 2.09 -11.52 13.43
CA ARG A 97 3.31 -12.12 14.00
C ARG A 97 4.41 -11.99 12.95
N VAL A 98 5.21 -10.95 13.06
CA VAL A 98 6.18 -10.58 12.03
C VAL A 98 7.58 -10.99 12.45
N PHE A 99 8.28 -11.75 11.61
CA PHE A 99 9.69 -12.06 11.80
C PHE A 99 10.56 -11.09 11.00
N ALA A 100 11.33 -10.25 11.71
CA ALA A 100 12.15 -9.22 11.08
C ALA A 100 13.59 -9.70 10.83
N PHE A 101 14.02 -9.65 9.58
CA PHE A 101 15.38 -9.95 9.15
C PHE A 101 15.84 -9.03 8.00
N ASP A 102 15.35 -7.79 7.99
CA ASP A 102 15.67 -6.72 7.03
C ASP A 102 17.02 -6.03 7.30
N HIS A 103 17.74 -6.47 8.34
CA HIS A 103 19.08 -6.04 8.68
C HIS A 103 20.05 -6.13 7.49
N ARG A 104 20.87 -5.10 7.32
CA ARG A 104 21.82 -4.98 6.20
C ARG A 104 23.24 -4.95 6.75
N MET A 105 23.73 -3.77 7.12
CA MET A 105 25.09 -3.59 7.67
C MET A 105 25.38 -4.52 8.86
N GLN A 106 24.39 -4.78 9.71
CA GLN A 106 24.56 -5.65 10.89
C GLN A 106 24.87 -7.09 10.48
N LEU A 107 24.24 -7.62 9.42
CA LEU A 107 24.53 -8.97 8.93
C LEU A 107 25.87 -9.02 8.19
N GLU A 108 26.25 -7.94 7.53
CA GLU A 108 27.57 -7.81 6.88
C GLU A 108 28.69 -7.76 7.91
N ASP A 109 28.49 -7.05 9.02
CA ASP A 109 29.42 -7.01 10.15
C ASP A 109 29.50 -8.38 10.84
N MET A 110 28.37 -9.05 11.10
CA MET A 110 28.36 -10.42 11.62
C MET A 110 29.09 -11.41 10.71
N ALA A 111 28.94 -11.29 9.39
CA ALA A 111 29.66 -12.13 8.44
C ALA A 111 31.18 -11.87 8.50
N ARG A 112 31.59 -10.60 8.59
CA ARG A 112 32.99 -10.20 8.75
C ARG A 112 33.59 -10.77 10.05
N ASP A 113 32.90 -10.61 11.17
CA ASP A 113 33.34 -11.07 12.49
C ASP A 113 33.46 -12.59 12.56
N ALA A 114 32.58 -13.31 11.85
CA ALA A 114 32.62 -14.76 11.72
C ALA A 114 33.63 -15.28 10.68
N GLY A 115 34.30 -14.40 9.92
CA GLY A 115 35.16 -14.78 8.80
C GLY A 115 34.41 -15.49 7.66
N ALA A 116 33.10 -15.24 7.52
CA ALA A 116 32.24 -15.85 6.53
C ALA A 116 32.12 -15.00 5.26
N ASP A 117 31.94 -15.65 4.11
CA ASP A 117 31.65 -14.96 2.84
C ASP A 117 30.30 -14.21 2.90
N PRO A 118 30.28 -12.88 2.68
CA PRO A 118 29.05 -12.08 2.64
C PRO A 118 28.00 -12.58 1.65
N ALA A 119 28.40 -13.30 0.58
CA ALA A 119 27.46 -13.90 -0.37
C ALA A 119 26.49 -14.89 0.30
N ARG A 120 26.83 -15.41 1.49
CA ARG A 120 25.97 -16.34 2.26
C ARG A 120 24.79 -15.65 2.93
N ILE A 121 24.77 -14.32 3.05
CA ILE A 121 23.69 -13.59 3.72
C ILE A 121 22.34 -13.80 3.00
N GLY A 122 22.33 -13.81 1.67
CA GLY A 122 21.11 -14.08 0.91
C GLY A 122 20.52 -15.46 1.21
N ALA A 123 21.37 -16.49 1.23
CA ALA A 123 20.98 -17.85 1.62
C ALA A 123 20.48 -17.93 3.08
N PHE A 124 21.10 -17.17 3.99
CA PHE A 124 20.62 -17.08 5.37
C PHE A 124 19.22 -16.46 5.47
N LYS A 125 18.92 -15.41 4.69
CA LYS A 125 17.59 -14.79 4.66
C LYS A 125 16.53 -15.71 4.06
N GLU A 126 16.90 -16.55 3.11
CA GLU A 126 16.03 -17.62 2.63
C GLU A 126 15.69 -18.64 3.72
N LEU A 127 16.64 -19.03 4.57
CA LEU A 127 16.37 -19.88 5.72
C LEU A 127 15.45 -19.20 6.74
N CYS A 128 15.57 -17.88 6.91
CA CYS A 128 14.66 -17.10 7.75
C CYS A 128 13.22 -17.13 7.19
N LEU A 129 13.06 -16.99 5.87
CA LEU A 129 11.76 -17.17 5.21
C LEU A 129 11.20 -18.58 5.41
N ASP A 130 12.02 -19.62 5.24
CA ASP A 130 11.59 -21.01 5.46
C ASP A 130 11.11 -21.24 6.90
N ALA A 131 11.75 -20.61 7.88
CA ALA A 131 11.30 -20.64 9.26
C ALA A 131 9.95 -19.92 9.43
N ALA A 132 9.80 -18.72 8.85
CA ALA A 132 8.55 -17.96 8.90
C ALA A 132 7.37 -18.73 8.28
N LEU A 133 7.57 -19.33 7.11
CA LEU A 133 6.55 -20.14 6.42
C LEU A 133 6.14 -21.37 7.23
N ARG A 134 7.12 -22.07 7.83
CA ARG A 134 6.85 -23.23 8.70
C ARG A 134 6.02 -22.85 9.93
N VAL A 135 6.35 -21.73 10.58
CA VAL A 135 5.60 -21.24 11.75
C VAL A 135 4.19 -20.76 11.35
N ALA A 136 4.08 -20.06 10.22
CA ALA A 136 2.78 -19.63 9.70
C ALA A 136 1.88 -20.83 9.42
N GLY A 137 2.40 -21.87 8.77
CA GLY A 137 1.65 -23.08 8.44
C GLY A 137 0.41 -22.79 7.58
N GLY A 138 0.50 -21.79 6.69
CA GLY A 138 -0.61 -21.32 5.86
C GLY A 138 -1.68 -20.49 6.58
N ARG A 139 -1.52 -20.22 7.88
CA ARG A 139 -2.48 -19.42 8.65
C ARG A 139 -2.27 -17.92 8.43
N PRO A 140 -3.34 -17.11 8.36
CA PRO A 140 -3.23 -15.66 8.26
C PRO A 140 -2.56 -15.04 9.50
N GLY A 141 -2.24 -13.75 9.42
CA GLY A 141 -1.68 -12.99 10.54
C GLY A 141 -0.21 -13.27 10.84
N HIS A 142 0.55 -13.68 9.83
CA HIS A 142 2.00 -13.85 9.89
C HIS A 142 2.66 -12.99 8.82
N GLY A 143 3.90 -12.56 9.06
CA GLY A 143 4.61 -11.74 8.11
C GLY A 143 6.12 -11.74 8.30
N ILE A 144 6.80 -11.04 7.40
CA ILE A 144 8.24 -10.83 7.42
C ILE A 144 8.59 -9.36 7.20
N LEU A 145 9.74 -8.94 7.74
CA LEU A 145 10.46 -7.76 7.26
C LEU A 145 11.74 -8.22 6.56
N CYS A 146 11.90 -7.86 5.29
CA CYS A 146 13.04 -8.27 4.47
C CYS A 146 13.46 -7.16 3.50
N ASP A 147 14.77 -6.91 3.39
CA ASP A 147 15.31 -5.87 2.52
C ASP A 147 15.46 -6.33 1.05
N GLY A 148 15.48 -5.37 0.13
CA GLY A 148 15.62 -5.61 -1.31
C GLY A 148 17.04 -5.88 -1.80
N ARG A 149 18.06 -5.56 -1.00
CA ARG A 149 19.48 -5.64 -1.39
C ARG A 149 20.05 -7.03 -1.14
N LEU A 150 19.99 -7.50 0.11
CA LEU A 150 20.50 -8.80 0.54
C LEU A 150 19.40 -9.87 0.54
N GLY A 151 18.15 -9.47 0.75
CA GLY A 151 16.98 -10.36 0.87
C GLY A 151 16.16 -10.56 -0.40
N ARG A 152 16.66 -10.13 -1.57
CA ARG A 152 15.91 -10.13 -2.84
C ARG A 152 15.27 -11.49 -3.19
N SER A 153 16.04 -12.56 -3.08
CA SER A 153 15.55 -13.92 -3.38
C SER A 153 14.45 -14.35 -2.40
N ALA A 154 14.60 -14.03 -1.11
CA ALA A 154 13.58 -14.29 -0.10
C ALA A 154 12.28 -13.49 -0.39
N LEU A 155 12.38 -12.23 -0.81
CA LEU A 155 11.20 -11.44 -1.21
C LEU A 155 10.47 -12.06 -2.41
N TYR A 156 11.20 -12.51 -3.44
CA TYR A 156 10.59 -13.18 -4.59
C TYR A 156 9.90 -14.48 -4.21
N ARG A 157 10.51 -15.27 -3.33
CA ARG A 157 9.92 -16.52 -2.82
C ARG A 157 8.73 -16.28 -1.88
N ALA A 158 8.71 -15.16 -1.15
CA ALA A 158 7.62 -14.80 -0.26
C ALA A 158 6.37 -14.33 -1.01
N ALA A 159 6.52 -13.81 -2.23
CA ALA A 159 5.39 -13.38 -3.05
C ALA A 159 4.38 -14.52 -3.26
N GLY A 160 3.10 -14.22 -3.06
CA GLY A 160 2.01 -15.19 -3.23
C GLY A 160 1.84 -16.22 -2.10
N THR A 161 2.67 -16.19 -1.05
CA THR A 161 2.56 -17.11 0.10
C THR A 161 1.44 -16.74 1.08
N GLY A 162 0.86 -15.55 0.95
CA GLY A 162 -0.14 -15.01 1.89
C GLY A 162 0.46 -14.38 3.15
N LEU A 163 1.79 -14.33 3.28
CA LEU A 163 2.46 -13.56 4.33
C LEU A 163 2.23 -12.05 4.12
N TRP A 164 2.12 -11.31 5.21
CA TRP A 164 2.34 -9.87 5.20
C TRP A 164 3.83 -9.59 4.97
N ILE A 165 4.17 -8.75 3.98
CA ILE A 165 5.56 -8.50 3.60
C ILE A 165 5.84 -7.01 3.77
N GLY A 166 6.68 -6.66 4.73
CA GLY A 166 7.24 -5.31 4.83
C GLY A 166 8.64 -5.25 4.25
N ARG A 167 8.93 -4.21 3.47
CA ARG A 167 10.25 -3.95 2.88
C ARG A 167 10.74 -2.57 3.36
N PRO A 168 11.96 -2.47 3.94
CA PRO A 168 12.53 -1.20 4.35
C PRO A 168 12.80 -0.31 3.13
N VAL A 169 12.58 0.99 3.29
CA VAL A 169 12.96 2.03 2.31
C VAL A 169 14.10 2.90 2.80
N GLU A 170 14.41 2.90 4.10
CA GLU A 170 15.47 3.73 4.65
C GLU A 170 16.87 3.24 4.24
N TRP A 171 17.79 4.17 4.07
CA TRP A 171 19.22 3.90 4.05
C TRP A 171 19.67 3.43 5.45
N PRO A 172 20.39 2.30 5.58
CA PRO A 172 20.73 1.73 6.89
C PRO A 172 21.46 2.74 7.78
N GLY A 173 20.94 2.96 8.99
CA GLY A 173 21.56 3.83 9.99
C GLY A 173 21.54 5.32 9.67
N SER A 174 20.79 5.76 8.64
CA SER A 174 20.69 7.18 8.29
C SER A 174 20.03 7.99 9.41
N ARG A 175 20.66 9.12 9.76
CA ARG A 175 20.14 10.17 10.64
C ARG A 175 20.77 11.50 10.22
N PRO A 176 20.01 12.43 9.61
CA PRO A 176 18.56 12.38 9.31
C PRO A 176 18.17 11.20 8.41
N LEU A 177 16.88 10.83 8.42
CA LEU A 177 16.33 9.78 7.58
C LEU A 177 16.64 10.07 6.11
N VAL A 178 17.24 9.10 5.44
CA VAL A 178 17.47 9.13 4.00
C VAL A 178 16.89 7.85 3.42
N LEU A 179 16.19 7.94 2.29
CA LEU A 179 15.66 6.76 1.60
C LEU A 179 16.70 6.16 0.66
N GLU A 180 16.56 4.88 0.34
CA GLU A 180 17.44 4.24 -0.64
C GLU A 180 17.31 4.92 -2.02
N PRO A 181 18.42 5.07 -2.78
CA PRO A 181 18.40 5.72 -4.09
C PRO A 181 17.41 5.11 -5.09
N GLU A 182 17.11 3.81 -4.96
CA GLU A 182 16.15 3.09 -5.80
C GLU A 182 14.69 3.55 -5.60
N ILE A 183 14.37 4.22 -4.50
CA ILE A 183 13.05 4.80 -4.25
C ILE A 183 12.82 6.05 -5.11
N GLY A 184 13.89 6.82 -5.35
CA GLY A 184 13.84 8.08 -6.06
C GLY A 184 13.29 9.25 -5.22
N PRO A 185 13.59 10.50 -5.61
CA PRO A 185 13.18 11.70 -4.88
C PRO A 185 11.67 11.98 -4.95
N ASP A 186 10.96 11.38 -5.90
CA ASP A 186 9.51 11.45 -6.08
C ASP A 186 8.80 10.16 -5.63
N TYR A 187 9.54 9.26 -4.98
CA TYR A 187 9.09 7.92 -4.59
C TYR A 187 8.63 7.04 -5.77
N GLY A 188 9.00 7.39 -7.01
CA GLY A 188 8.58 6.70 -8.22
C GLY A 188 8.94 5.21 -8.23
N GLY A 189 10.04 4.83 -7.58
CA GLY A 189 10.48 3.43 -7.46
C GLY A 189 9.48 2.52 -6.73
N LEU A 190 8.62 3.09 -5.87
CA LEU A 190 7.54 2.32 -5.22
C LEU A 190 6.50 1.82 -6.22
N SER A 191 6.34 2.49 -7.37
CA SER A 191 5.39 2.08 -8.41
C SER A 191 5.77 0.75 -9.08
N GLU A 192 7.04 0.34 -8.96
CA GLU A 192 7.54 -0.94 -9.48
C GLU A 192 7.37 -2.10 -8.47
N TRP A 193 6.95 -1.80 -7.23
CA TRP A 193 6.82 -2.82 -6.19
C TRP A 193 5.53 -3.64 -6.36
N PRO A 194 5.53 -4.92 -5.95
CA PRO A 194 4.30 -5.69 -5.88
C PRO A 194 3.30 -5.05 -4.91
N LEU A 195 2.02 -4.96 -5.30
CA LEU A 195 0.95 -4.34 -4.51
C LEU A 195 0.79 -4.91 -3.09
N GLY A 196 1.21 -6.17 -2.85
CA GLY A 196 1.15 -6.81 -1.54
C GLY A 196 2.29 -6.43 -0.59
N HIS A 197 3.25 -5.61 -1.02
CA HIS A 197 4.37 -5.18 -0.19
C HIS A 197 4.05 -3.89 0.55
N VAL A 198 4.38 -3.85 1.83
CA VAL A 198 4.21 -2.68 2.69
C VAL A 198 5.54 -1.98 2.86
N VAL A 199 5.53 -0.66 2.72
CA VAL A 199 6.68 0.20 3.00
C VAL A 199 6.91 0.24 4.52
N LYS A 200 8.12 -0.12 4.93
CA LYS A 200 8.63 0.11 6.29
C LYS A 200 9.70 1.19 6.20
N ALA A 201 9.67 2.17 7.10
CA ALA A 201 10.71 3.17 7.24
C ALA A 201 11.13 3.25 8.71
N LEU A 202 12.44 3.21 8.97
CA LEU A 202 12.98 3.38 10.32
C LEU A 202 13.52 4.80 10.48
N CYS A 203 12.83 5.65 11.27
CA CYS A 203 13.36 6.94 11.74
C CYS A 203 14.07 6.77 13.10
N PHE A 204 15.27 7.31 13.22
CA PHE A 204 15.94 7.52 14.52
C PHE A 204 15.60 8.90 15.09
N CYS A 205 14.35 9.04 15.52
CA CYS A 205 13.80 10.24 16.13
C CYS A 205 14.04 10.21 17.66
N HIS A 206 14.52 11.30 18.27
CA HIS A 206 14.79 11.40 19.72
C HIS A 206 14.10 12.65 20.33
N PRO A 207 13.55 12.58 21.57
CA PRO A 207 12.91 13.73 22.21
C PRO A 207 13.82 14.96 22.42
N ASP A 208 15.13 14.75 22.47
CA ASP A 208 16.14 15.81 22.63
C ASP A 208 16.75 16.26 21.29
N ASP A 209 16.19 15.86 20.15
CA ASP A 209 16.61 16.35 18.85
C ASP A 209 16.44 17.87 18.78
N ASP A 210 17.45 18.58 18.24
CA ASP A 210 17.30 20.00 18.00
C ASP A 210 16.23 20.27 16.92
N PRO A 211 15.66 21.48 16.86
CA PRO A 211 14.60 21.78 15.90
C PRO A 211 14.98 21.57 14.44
N ALA A 212 16.28 21.66 14.09
CA ALA A 212 16.72 21.43 12.72
C ALA A 212 16.72 19.93 12.39
N MET A 213 17.24 19.08 13.29
CA MET A 213 17.19 17.62 13.15
C MET A 213 15.74 17.12 13.06
N GLN A 214 14.84 17.62 13.93
CA GLN A 214 13.43 17.23 13.86
C GLN A 214 12.80 17.64 12.51
N ALA A 215 13.03 18.87 12.05
CA ALA A 215 12.50 19.34 10.78
C ALA A 215 13.03 18.54 9.58
N GLU A 216 14.30 18.14 9.59
CA GLU A 216 14.88 17.31 8.53
C GLU A 216 14.29 15.88 8.52
N GLN A 217 14.01 15.30 9.69
CA GLN A 217 13.34 14.00 9.80
C GLN A 217 11.88 14.06 9.31
N GLU A 218 11.14 15.12 9.65
CA GLU A 218 9.73 15.31 9.26
C GLU A 218 9.56 15.65 7.78
N ALA A 219 10.58 16.23 7.14
CA ALA A 219 10.53 16.60 5.72
C ALA A 219 10.72 15.41 4.77
N THR A 220 11.13 14.24 5.27
CA THR A 220 11.42 13.03 4.46
C THR A 220 10.17 12.20 4.20
#